data_AF-A0A3B9LNP8-F1
#
_entry.id   AF-A0A3B9LNP8-F1
#
_cell.length_a   1.000
_cell.length_b   1.000
_cell.length_c   1.000
_cell.angle_alpha   90.00
_cell.angle_beta   90.00
_cell.angle_gamma   90.00
#
_symmetry.space_group_name_H-M   'P 1'
#
loop_
_entity.id
_entity.type
_entity.pdbx_description
1 polymer ?
#
loop_
_entity_poly.entity_id
_entity_poly.type
_entity_poly.pdbx_seq_one_letter_code
_entity_poly.pdbx_strand_id
1 'polypeptide(L)'
;MDRTDFDARLQKLMRRQEELVARQNAKAPNGNGIFERYVHPVLTAAHTPVFWRYDLSYETNPFLLERLGINATFNSGAMEFDDKIVLAVRVEGNDRKSFFAIAESQNGIDGFRFWDYPLSLPETEDPDTNVYDMRLVRHEDGWIYGLFCTERKDAKAAAGDLSSAIAQCGIARSRDLKTWERLPDLKTRSPQQRNVVLHPELVNGKYAFYTRPQDDFIQAGTGGGIGWGLAKSMERAII
;
A
#
# COMPACT_ATOMS: atom_id res chain seq x y z
N MET A 1 3.54 -26.44 25.85
CA MET A 1 4.92 -25.93 25.77
C MET A 1 5.19 -25.23 27.08
N ASP A 2 6.30 -25.51 27.75
CA ASP A 2 6.62 -24.79 28.98
C ASP A 2 7.18 -23.39 28.68
N ARG A 3 7.43 -22.59 29.74
CA ARG A 3 7.91 -21.22 29.58
C ARG A 3 9.32 -21.15 28.96
N THR A 4 10.19 -22.10 29.29
CA THR A 4 11.56 -22.15 28.78
C THR A 4 11.57 -22.40 27.27
N ASP A 5 10.78 -23.36 26.80
CA ASP A 5 10.58 -23.65 25.38
C ASP A 5 9.96 -22.46 24.63
N PHE A 6 9.01 -21.76 25.26
CA PHE A 6 8.40 -20.56 24.72
C PHE A 6 9.44 -19.46 24.47
N ASP A 7 10.22 -19.11 25.50
CA ASP A 7 11.21 -18.04 25.44
C ASP A 7 12.30 -18.39 24.41
N ALA A 8 12.72 -19.65 24.33
CA ALA A 8 13.68 -20.11 23.32
C ALA A 8 13.14 -20.00 21.88
N ARG A 9 11.86 -20.34 21.65
CA ARG A 9 11.22 -20.18 20.34
C ARG A 9 11.03 -18.72 19.97
N LEU A 10 10.65 -17.87 20.92
CA LEU A 10 10.49 -16.43 20.72
C LEU A 10 11.83 -15.78 20.33
N GLN A 11 12.91 -16.10 21.04
CA GLN A 11 14.25 -15.62 20.69
C GLN A 11 14.67 -16.07 19.29
N LYS A 12 14.40 -17.32 18.92
CA LYS A 12 14.69 -17.83 17.57
C LYS A 12 13.86 -17.12 16.50
N LEU A 13 12.61 -16.78 16.78
CA LEU A 13 11.73 -16.03 15.89
C LEU A 13 12.24 -14.61 15.66
N MET A 14 12.59 -13.89 16.73
CA MET A 14 13.15 -12.53 16.66
C MET A 14 14.51 -12.51 15.93
N ARG A 15 15.38 -13.50 16.20
CA ARG A 15 16.67 -13.59 15.50
C ARG A 15 16.51 -13.80 14.00
N ARG A 16 15.61 -14.71 13.58
CA ARG A 16 15.33 -14.94 12.15
C ARG A 16 14.76 -13.72 11.45
N GLN A 17 13.91 -12.96 12.15
CA GLN A 17 13.40 -11.68 11.62
C GLN A 17 14.55 -10.72 11.35
N GLU A 18 15.46 -10.56 12.32
CA GLU A 18 16.59 -9.64 12.19
C GLU A 18 17.57 -10.10 11.10
N GLU A 19 17.88 -11.39 11.02
CA GLU A 19 18.69 -11.98 9.95
C GLU A 19 18.07 -11.75 8.56
N LEU A 20 16.74 -11.85 8.42
CA LEU A 20 16.04 -11.60 7.16
C LEU A 20 16.12 -10.13 6.76
N VAL A 21 15.82 -9.23 7.69
CA VAL A 21 15.72 -7.78 7.44
C VAL A 21 17.11 -7.17 7.20
N ALA A 22 18.13 -7.62 7.92
CA ALA A 22 19.51 -7.15 7.76
C ALA A 22 20.26 -7.81 6.59
N ARG A 23 19.63 -8.77 5.89
CA ARG A 23 20.26 -9.48 4.77
C ARG A 23 20.57 -8.50 3.64
N GLN A 24 21.85 -8.35 3.34
CA GLN A 24 22.31 -7.59 2.18
C GLN A 24 21.83 -8.24 0.88
N ASN A 25 21.47 -7.40 -0.09
CA ASN A 25 21.13 -7.85 -1.43
C ASN A 25 22.37 -7.89 -2.33
N ALA A 26 22.25 -8.65 -3.41
CA ALA A 26 23.23 -8.67 -4.46
C ALA A 26 22.55 -8.46 -5.81
N LYS A 27 23.24 -7.78 -6.72
CA LYS A 27 22.81 -7.68 -8.11
C LYS A 27 22.75 -9.09 -8.72
N ALA A 28 21.70 -9.37 -9.46
CA ALA A 28 21.59 -10.60 -10.23
C ALA A 28 22.62 -10.59 -11.38
N PRO A 29 23.21 -11.74 -11.74
CA PRO A 29 24.35 -11.79 -12.66
C PRO A 29 24.01 -11.39 -14.11
N ASN A 30 22.75 -11.50 -14.52
CA ASN A 30 22.33 -11.26 -15.90
C ASN A 30 21.36 -10.08 -15.97
N GLY A 31 21.75 -9.04 -16.71
CA GLY A 31 20.93 -7.88 -17.04
C GLY A 31 20.79 -7.69 -18.54
N ASN A 32 19.95 -6.73 -18.95
CA ASN A 32 19.77 -6.33 -20.34
C ASN A 32 20.41 -4.96 -20.67
N GLY A 33 21.20 -4.40 -19.74
CA GLY A 33 21.82 -3.07 -19.89
C GLY A 33 20.89 -1.88 -19.61
N ILE A 34 19.62 -2.10 -19.29
CA ILE A 34 18.63 -1.04 -18.99
C ILE A 34 18.38 -0.93 -17.49
N PHE A 35 18.29 -2.06 -16.80
CA PHE A 35 18.10 -2.12 -15.36
C PHE A 35 18.81 -3.32 -14.77
N GLU A 36 19.05 -3.27 -13.46
CA GLU A 36 19.63 -4.35 -12.69
C GLU A 36 18.54 -5.01 -11.84
N ARG A 37 18.45 -6.34 -11.89
CA ARG A 37 17.65 -7.10 -10.92
C ARG A 37 18.50 -7.43 -9.71
N TYR A 38 17.83 -7.77 -8.62
CA TYR A 38 18.46 -8.20 -7.39
C TYR A 38 18.04 -9.62 -7.03
N VAL A 39 18.91 -10.34 -6.33
CA VAL A 39 18.70 -11.76 -5.98
C VAL A 39 17.54 -11.93 -5.01
N HIS A 40 17.40 -11.01 -4.06
CA HIS A 40 16.38 -11.09 -3.02
C HIS A 40 15.28 -10.04 -3.24
N PRO A 41 14.01 -10.38 -2.96
CA PRO A 41 12.96 -9.37 -2.83
C PRO A 41 13.32 -8.39 -1.72
N VAL A 42 13.02 -7.11 -1.94
CA VAL A 42 13.17 -6.06 -0.91
C VAL A 42 12.21 -6.25 0.26
N LEU A 43 11.04 -6.87 0.01
CA LEU A 43 10.03 -7.20 1.00
C LEU A 43 9.31 -8.49 0.62
N THR A 44 8.86 -9.21 1.65
CA THR A 44 7.96 -10.37 1.59
C THR A 44 7.02 -10.32 2.79
N ALA A 45 5.99 -11.16 2.84
CA ALA A 45 5.14 -11.29 4.04
C ALA A 45 5.95 -11.52 5.32
N ALA A 46 7.04 -12.29 5.24
CA ALA A 46 7.94 -12.56 6.37
C ALA A 46 8.73 -11.34 6.86
N HIS A 47 8.81 -10.25 6.08
CA HIS A 47 9.42 -9.00 6.54
C HIS A 47 8.53 -8.22 7.50
N THR A 48 7.22 -8.51 7.55
CA THR A 48 6.33 -7.85 8.53
C THR A 48 6.76 -8.19 9.96
N PRO A 49 6.73 -7.20 10.88
CA PRO A 49 7.21 -7.40 12.24
C PRO A 49 6.54 -8.58 12.94
N VAL A 50 7.33 -9.32 13.72
CA VAL A 50 6.84 -10.49 14.47
C VAL A 50 5.67 -10.11 15.38
N PHE A 51 5.71 -8.93 16.01
CA PHE A 51 4.67 -8.46 16.93
C PHE A 51 3.37 -8.01 16.22
N TRP A 52 3.36 -7.86 14.90
CA TRP A 52 2.09 -7.71 14.16
C TRP A 52 1.33 -9.03 14.07
N ARG A 53 2.09 -10.12 13.98
CA ARG A 53 1.58 -11.44 13.61
C ARG A 53 1.34 -12.32 14.82
N TYR A 54 2.17 -12.18 15.85
CA TYR A 54 2.13 -12.98 17.07
C TYR A 54 1.77 -12.14 18.28
N ASP A 55 0.92 -12.70 19.12
CA ASP A 55 0.87 -12.34 20.53
C ASP A 55 2.09 -12.96 21.24
N LEU A 56 2.97 -12.11 21.79
CA LEU A 56 4.24 -12.51 22.40
C LEU A 56 4.14 -12.81 23.90
N SER A 57 2.93 -12.78 24.46
CA SER A 57 2.69 -13.17 25.85
C SER A 57 2.49 -14.67 25.98
N TYR A 58 3.25 -15.30 26.87
CA TYR A 58 3.07 -16.71 27.22
C TYR A 58 1.70 -16.98 27.84
N GLU A 59 1.14 -16.03 28.58
CA GLU A 59 -0.14 -16.20 29.30
C GLU A 59 -1.31 -16.33 28.34
N THR A 60 -1.29 -15.57 27.25
CA THR A 60 -2.38 -15.48 26.26
C THR A 60 -2.06 -16.25 24.96
N ASN A 61 -0.80 -16.64 24.75
CA ASN A 61 -0.37 -17.44 23.61
C ASN A 61 0.72 -18.47 23.98
N PRO A 62 0.44 -19.44 24.87
CA PRO A 62 1.45 -20.37 25.39
C PRO A 62 2.08 -21.29 24.33
N PHE A 63 1.49 -21.37 23.14
CA PHE A 63 2.01 -22.16 22.01
C PHE A 63 2.79 -21.31 20.99
N LEU A 64 2.88 -19.99 21.20
CA LEU A 64 3.48 -19.02 20.27
C LEU A 64 2.96 -19.24 18.84
N LEU A 65 1.64 -19.24 18.69
CA LEU A 65 0.99 -19.35 17.39
C LEU A 65 0.82 -17.97 16.76
N GLU A 66 0.90 -17.93 15.44
CA GLU A 66 0.53 -16.73 14.69
C GLU A 66 -0.97 -16.47 14.86
N ARG A 67 -1.31 -15.23 15.19
CA ARG A 67 -2.69 -14.77 15.43
C ARG A 67 -3.25 -14.02 14.23
N LEU A 68 -2.43 -13.17 13.62
CA LEU A 68 -2.80 -12.33 12.49
C LEU A 68 -1.80 -12.58 11.35
N GLY A 69 -2.04 -13.62 10.56
CA GLY A 69 -1.14 -14.00 9.48
C GLY A 69 -1.14 -12.98 8.34
N ILE A 70 0.03 -12.79 7.73
CA ILE A 70 0.21 -11.95 6.54
C ILE A 70 0.42 -12.85 5.33
N ASN A 71 -0.39 -12.63 4.30
CA ASN A 71 -0.32 -13.39 3.05
C ASN A 71 0.73 -12.81 2.11
N ALA A 72 0.75 -11.49 1.91
CA ALA A 72 1.59 -10.86 0.89
C ALA A 72 1.98 -9.40 1.18
N THR A 73 3.07 -8.97 0.56
CA THR A 73 3.54 -7.57 0.49
C THR A 73 3.85 -7.24 -0.97
N PHE A 74 3.16 -6.28 -1.57
CA PHE A 74 3.25 -6.03 -3.01
C PHE A 74 2.80 -4.61 -3.38
N ASN A 75 2.76 -4.30 -4.68
CA ASN A 75 2.20 -3.07 -5.28
C ASN A 75 2.46 -1.79 -4.47
N SER A 76 3.71 -1.56 -4.10
CA SER A 76 4.08 -0.48 -3.19
C SER A 76 4.24 0.84 -3.95
N GLY A 77 3.73 1.93 -3.37
CA GLY A 77 4.19 3.27 -3.71
C GLY A 77 5.60 3.47 -3.16
N ALA A 78 6.37 4.39 -3.75
CA ALA A 78 7.74 4.68 -3.30
C ALA A 78 8.05 6.17 -3.41
N MET A 79 8.89 6.69 -2.52
CA MET A 79 9.47 8.03 -2.62
C MET A 79 10.75 8.16 -1.79
N GLU A 80 11.50 9.22 -2.03
CA GLU A 80 12.51 9.70 -1.10
C GLU A 80 11.86 10.52 0.02
N PHE A 81 12.20 10.20 1.26
CA PHE A 81 11.67 10.87 2.45
C PHE A 81 12.73 10.85 3.56
N ASP A 82 13.09 12.04 4.05
CA ASP A 82 14.11 12.25 5.09
C ASP A 82 15.42 11.46 4.85
N ASP A 83 16.00 11.65 3.67
CA ASP A 83 17.24 11.00 3.19
C ASP A 83 17.19 9.46 3.12
N LYS A 84 15.98 8.88 3.14
CA LYS A 84 15.73 7.44 2.99
C LYS A 84 14.84 7.15 1.79
N ILE A 85 14.85 5.89 1.37
CA ILE A 85 13.85 5.35 0.45
C ILE A 85 12.72 4.76 1.27
N VAL A 86 11.51 5.27 1.09
CA VAL A 86 10.31 4.75 1.75
C VAL A 86 9.39 4.08 0.74
N LEU A 87 8.74 3.01 1.16
CA LEU A 87 7.71 2.29 0.44
C LEU A 87 6.39 2.40 1.20
N ALA A 88 5.32 2.87 0.54
CA ALA A 88 3.95 2.67 1.00
C ALA A 88 3.44 1.32 0.49
N VAL A 89 3.68 0.29 1.30
CA VAL A 89 3.48 -1.11 0.93
C VAL A 89 2.02 -1.49 1.07
N ARG A 90 1.45 -2.14 0.04
CA ARG A 90 0.21 -2.89 0.21
C ARG A 90 0.53 -4.21 0.90
N VAL A 91 0.03 -4.36 2.12
CA VAL A 91 0.15 -5.58 2.92
C VAL A 91 -1.22 -6.26 2.92
N GLU A 92 -1.28 -7.53 2.52
CA GLU A 92 -2.52 -8.31 2.53
C GLU A 92 -2.47 -9.34 3.67
N GLY A 93 -3.46 -9.29 4.55
CA GLY A 93 -3.67 -10.26 5.61
C GLY A 93 -4.23 -11.59 5.10
N ASN A 94 -4.18 -12.63 5.93
CA ASN A 94 -4.85 -13.90 5.65
C ASN A 94 -6.37 -13.78 5.57
N ASP A 95 -6.95 -12.68 6.07
CA ASP A 95 -8.35 -12.29 5.93
C ASP A 95 -8.69 -11.70 4.54
N ARG A 96 -7.71 -11.66 3.62
CA ARG A 96 -7.81 -11.10 2.26
C ARG A 96 -8.01 -9.59 2.20
N LYS A 97 -7.88 -8.87 3.32
CA LYS A 97 -7.92 -7.41 3.33
C LYS A 97 -6.52 -6.84 3.19
N SER A 98 -6.43 -5.76 2.41
CA SER A 98 -5.20 -5.01 2.22
C SER A 98 -5.23 -3.76 3.09
N PHE A 99 -4.07 -3.45 3.67
CA PHE A 99 -3.81 -2.19 4.37
C PHE A 99 -2.45 -1.65 3.92
N PHE A 100 -2.22 -0.36 4.17
CA PHE A 100 -0.94 0.26 3.86
C PHE A 100 -0.01 0.25 5.07
N ALA A 101 1.28 0.08 4.82
CA ALA A 101 2.31 0.27 5.83
C ALA A 101 3.56 0.88 5.21
N ILE A 102 4.22 1.78 5.95
CA ILE A 102 5.51 2.33 5.51
C ILE A 102 6.62 1.36 5.86
N ALA A 103 7.48 1.08 4.90
CA ALA A 103 8.79 0.47 5.12
C ALA A 103 9.89 1.39 4.60
N GLU A 104 11.01 1.49 5.31
CA GLU A 104 12.12 2.40 4.95
C GLU A 104 13.45 1.66 4.83
N SER A 105 14.29 2.14 3.92
CA SER A 105 15.68 1.68 3.72
C SER A 105 16.59 2.88 3.50
N GLN A 106 17.85 2.75 3.94
CA GLN A 106 18.90 3.75 3.72
C GLN A 106 19.45 3.74 2.29
N ASN A 107 19.28 2.64 1.54
CA ASN A 107 19.92 2.45 0.24
C ASN A 107 18.96 2.04 -0.90
N GLY A 108 17.72 1.70 -0.57
CA GLY A 108 16.68 1.35 -1.54
C GLY A 108 16.75 -0.06 -2.12
N ILE A 109 17.71 -0.90 -1.74
CA ILE A 109 17.92 -2.24 -2.33
C ILE A 109 17.86 -3.40 -1.31
N ASP A 110 18.08 -3.12 -0.02
CA ASP A 110 17.92 -4.03 1.12
C ASP A 110 17.65 -3.25 2.41
N GLY A 111 17.59 -3.95 3.54
CA GLY A 111 17.49 -3.31 4.85
C GLY A 111 16.13 -2.66 5.12
N PHE A 112 15.11 -2.95 4.30
CA PHE A 112 13.79 -2.38 4.47
C PHE A 112 13.16 -2.84 5.79
N ARG A 113 12.78 -1.88 6.63
CA ARG A 113 12.07 -2.10 7.89
C ARG A 113 10.72 -1.42 7.85
N PHE A 114 9.66 -2.17 8.13
CA PHE A 114 8.37 -1.59 8.42
C PHE A 114 8.46 -0.70 9.67
N TRP A 115 7.76 0.43 9.65
CA TRP A 115 7.48 1.19 10.86
C TRP A 115 6.66 0.36 11.85
N ASP A 116 6.66 0.74 13.12
CA ASP A 116 6.05 -0.06 14.18
C ASP A 116 4.55 -0.29 13.99
N TYR A 117 3.86 0.67 13.38
CA TYR A 117 2.43 0.59 13.08
C TYR A 117 2.17 0.76 11.59
N PRO A 118 1.17 0.04 11.02
CA PRO A 118 0.66 0.32 9.69
C PRO A 118 -0.01 1.71 9.63
N LEU A 119 -0.36 2.16 8.43
CA LEU A 119 -1.10 3.41 8.26
C LEU A 119 -2.45 3.34 8.97
N SER A 120 -2.74 4.36 9.76
CA SER A 120 -4.11 4.69 10.15
C SER A 120 -4.69 5.65 9.11
N LEU A 121 -5.41 5.09 8.14
CA LEU A 121 -6.02 5.85 7.05
C LEU A 121 -7.51 6.08 7.36
N PRO A 122 -7.97 7.34 7.50
CA PRO A 122 -9.38 7.60 7.72
C PRO A 122 -10.24 7.22 6.51
N GLU A 123 -11.51 6.94 6.78
CA GLU A 123 -12.53 6.66 5.76
C GLU A 123 -13.31 7.92 5.38
N THR A 124 -14.08 7.83 4.31
CA THR A 124 -15.11 8.82 3.98
C THR A 124 -16.45 8.40 4.59
N GLU A 125 -17.54 9.10 4.26
CA GLU A 125 -18.90 8.71 4.68
C GLU A 125 -19.34 7.34 4.12
N ASP A 126 -18.72 6.90 3.02
CA ASP A 126 -18.93 5.58 2.43
C ASP A 126 -17.68 4.72 2.66
N PRO A 127 -17.69 3.81 3.66
CA PRO A 127 -16.48 3.10 4.09
C PRO A 127 -15.93 2.18 3.00
N ASP A 128 -14.62 1.94 3.04
CA ASP A 128 -13.93 1.13 2.05
C ASP A 128 -13.88 -0.33 2.49
N THR A 129 -14.28 -1.28 1.62
CA THR A 129 -14.08 -2.71 1.92
C THR A 129 -12.62 -3.11 1.74
N ASN A 130 -11.92 -2.45 0.81
CA ASN A 130 -10.49 -2.66 0.59
C ASN A 130 -9.85 -1.38 0.03
N VAL A 131 -8.59 -1.15 0.40
CA VAL A 131 -7.76 -0.07 -0.16
C VAL A 131 -6.44 -0.64 -0.66
N TYR A 132 -5.97 -0.19 -1.82
CA TYR A 132 -4.77 -0.78 -2.42
C TYR A 132 -4.07 0.09 -3.46
N ASP A 133 -2.81 -0.28 -3.72
CA ASP A 133 -1.96 0.23 -4.78
C ASP A 133 -1.79 1.77 -4.73
N MET A 134 -1.37 2.28 -3.56
CA MET A 134 -1.12 3.71 -3.37
C MET A 134 0.06 4.20 -4.21
N ARG A 135 -0.09 5.36 -4.86
CA ARG A 135 1.01 6.13 -5.46
C ARG A 135 1.26 7.35 -4.60
N LEU A 136 2.50 7.49 -4.14
CA LEU A 136 2.96 8.64 -3.36
C LEU A 136 3.46 9.73 -4.30
N VAL A 137 3.05 10.96 -4.06
CA VAL A 137 3.45 12.13 -4.85
C VAL A 137 3.74 13.27 -3.91
N ARG A 138 5.00 13.71 -3.83
CA ARG A 138 5.36 15.00 -3.22
C ARG A 138 5.03 16.07 -4.24
N HIS A 139 3.96 16.82 -4.00
CA HIS A 139 3.44 17.81 -4.92
C HIS A 139 4.01 19.20 -4.58
N GLU A 140 4.10 20.09 -5.59
CA GLU A 140 4.68 21.44 -5.43
C GLU A 140 3.93 22.33 -4.41
N ASP A 141 2.72 21.97 -4.04
CA ASP A 141 1.91 22.67 -3.03
C ASP A 141 2.34 22.36 -1.58
N GLY A 142 3.34 21.49 -1.41
CA GLY A 142 3.95 21.13 -0.13
C GLY A 142 3.31 19.93 0.57
N TRP A 143 2.35 19.24 -0.05
CA TRP A 143 1.77 18.01 0.48
C TRP A 143 2.38 16.76 -0.15
N ILE A 144 2.35 15.65 0.60
CA ILE A 144 2.51 14.32 0.05
C ILE A 144 1.13 13.73 -0.14
N TYR A 145 0.76 13.46 -1.39
CA TYR A 145 -0.49 12.81 -1.74
C TYR A 145 -0.30 11.31 -1.87
N GLY A 146 -1.24 10.55 -1.32
CA GLY A 146 -1.44 9.14 -1.58
C GLY A 146 -2.71 8.96 -2.42
N LEU A 147 -2.56 8.52 -3.67
CA LEU A 147 -3.68 8.17 -4.54
C LEU A 147 -3.78 6.65 -4.62
N PHE A 148 -4.92 6.09 -4.29
CA PHE A 148 -5.10 4.64 -4.16
C PHE A 148 -6.46 4.20 -4.69
N CYS A 149 -6.59 2.91 -4.96
CA CYS A 149 -7.88 2.34 -5.30
C CYS A 149 -8.71 2.14 -4.03
N THR A 150 -9.95 2.61 -4.06
CA THR A 150 -10.98 2.29 -3.09
C THR A 150 -11.91 1.26 -3.72
N GLU A 151 -12.23 0.19 -2.98
CA GLU A 151 -13.10 -0.89 -3.45
C GLU A 151 -14.25 -1.10 -2.48
N ARG A 152 -15.46 -1.10 -3.06
CA ARG A 152 -16.72 -1.30 -2.35
C ARG A 152 -17.57 -2.32 -3.09
N LYS A 153 -18.48 -2.98 -2.38
CA LYS A 153 -19.47 -3.87 -3.00
C LYS A 153 -20.35 -3.07 -3.96
N ASP A 154 -20.59 -3.59 -5.17
CA ASP A 154 -21.56 -2.97 -6.07
C ASP A 154 -22.98 -3.13 -5.51
N ALA A 155 -23.61 -2.00 -5.15
CA ALA A 155 -24.97 -1.96 -4.64
C ALA A 155 -26.02 -2.40 -5.68
N LYS A 156 -25.66 -2.45 -6.96
CA LYS A 156 -26.51 -2.93 -8.06
C LYS A 156 -26.33 -4.41 -8.37
N ALA A 157 -25.44 -5.10 -7.65
CA ALA A 157 -25.21 -6.53 -7.85
C ALA A 157 -26.51 -7.34 -7.64
N ALA A 158 -26.70 -8.37 -8.46
CA ALA A 158 -27.86 -9.25 -8.34
C ALA A 158 -27.84 -10.03 -7.02
N ALA A 159 -29.01 -10.49 -6.55
CA ALA A 159 -29.08 -11.34 -5.36
C ALA A 159 -28.20 -12.60 -5.53
N GLY A 160 -27.31 -12.84 -4.57
CA GLY A 160 -26.33 -13.95 -4.61
C GLY A 160 -25.00 -13.61 -5.28
N ASP A 161 -24.89 -12.47 -5.97
CA ASP A 161 -23.61 -11.98 -6.46
C ASP A 161 -22.85 -11.30 -5.33
N LEU A 162 -21.83 -11.98 -4.82
CA LEU A 162 -20.95 -11.50 -3.74
C LEU A 162 -19.61 -10.96 -4.27
N SER A 163 -19.40 -10.88 -5.58
CA SER A 163 -18.11 -10.53 -6.20
C SER A 163 -18.10 -9.19 -6.92
N SER A 164 -19.23 -8.76 -7.51
CA SER A 164 -19.29 -7.47 -8.21
C SER A 164 -18.96 -6.31 -7.28
N ALA A 165 -18.04 -5.45 -7.71
CA ALA A 165 -17.46 -4.38 -6.93
C ALA A 165 -17.32 -3.10 -7.77
N ILE A 166 -17.17 -1.97 -7.10
CA ILE A 166 -16.91 -0.67 -7.70
C ILE A 166 -15.53 -0.20 -7.25
N ALA A 167 -14.69 0.18 -8.21
CA ALA A 167 -13.40 0.81 -7.96
C ALA A 167 -13.45 2.32 -8.21
N GLN A 168 -13.07 3.11 -7.21
CA GLN A 168 -12.84 4.55 -7.34
C GLN A 168 -11.39 4.90 -6.97
N CYS A 169 -11.02 6.16 -7.13
CA CYS A 169 -9.73 6.68 -6.67
C CYS A 169 -9.91 7.43 -5.35
N GLY A 170 -9.46 6.83 -4.26
CA GLY A 170 -9.27 7.50 -2.99
C GLY A 170 -8.09 8.46 -3.04
N ILE A 171 -8.22 9.58 -2.32
CA ILE A 171 -7.18 10.60 -2.19
C ILE A 171 -6.96 10.84 -0.70
N ALA A 172 -5.72 10.76 -0.26
CA ALA A 172 -5.32 11.23 1.06
C ALA A 172 -4.06 12.08 0.94
N ARG A 173 -3.82 12.95 1.93
CA ARG A 173 -2.59 13.74 2.01
C ARG A 173 -1.96 13.68 3.38
N SER A 174 -0.65 13.84 3.42
CA SER A 174 0.15 13.84 4.64
C SER A 174 1.38 14.75 4.46
N ARG A 175 2.02 15.10 5.57
CA ARG A 175 3.35 15.74 5.59
C ARG A 175 4.43 14.84 6.19
N ASP A 176 4.03 13.81 6.94
CA ASP A 176 4.90 12.97 7.75
C ASP A 176 4.75 11.46 7.47
N LEU A 177 3.84 11.09 6.55
CA LEU A 177 3.42 9.71 6.23
C LEU A 177 2.81 8.92 7.40
N LYS A 178 2.58 9.57 8.55
CA LYS A 178 1.98 8.98 9.76
C LYS A 178 0.55 9.45 9.93
N THR A 179 0.35 10.76 9.85
CA THR A 179 -0.94 11.41 9.98
C THR A 179 -1.51 11.68 8.59
N TRP A 180 -2.65 11.08 8.28
CA TRP A 180 -3.28 11.18 6.98
C TRP A 180 -4.62 11.89 7.07
N GLU A 181 -4.81 12.88 6.19
CA GLU A 181 -6.10 13.50 5.95
C GLU A 181 -6.74 12.82 4.75
N ARG A 182 -7.89 12.17 4.96
CA ARG A 182 -8.68 11.57 3.88
C ARG A 182 -9.52 12.64 3.19
N LEU A 183 -9.26 12.85 1.90
CA LEU A 183 -10.05 13.73 1.04
C LEU A 183 -11.18 12.93 0.35
N PRO A 184 -12.20 13.60 -0.21
CA PRO A 184 -13.21 12.94 -1.03
C PRO A 184 -12.58 12.18 -2.20
N ASP A 185 -13.13 11.01 -2.53
CA ASP A 185 -12.74 10.23 -3.71
C ASP A 185 -12.86 11.10 -4.99
N LEU A 186 -11.93 10.89 -5.93
CA LEU A 186 -11.90 11.60 -7.21
C LEU A 186 -13.20 11.37 -7.99
N LYS A 187 -13.88 12.45 -8.38
CA LYS A 187 -15.05 12.35 -9.24
C LYS A 187 -14.65 12.46 -10.70
N THR A 188 -15.10 11.49 -11.50
CA THR A 188 -14.90 11.48 -12.95
C THR A 188 -16.20 11.15 -13.66
N ARG A 189 -16.26 11.38 -14.98
CA ARG A 189 -17.38 10.91 -15.80
C ARG A 189 -17.42 9.39 -16.00
N SER A 190 -16.27 8.72 -15.81
CA SER A 190 -16.18 7.27 -15.92
C SER A 190 -16.77 6.64 -14.65
N PRO A 191 -17.56 5.56 -14.78
CA PRO A 191 -18.17 4.91 -13.63
C PRO A 191 -17.11 4.29 -12.71
N GLN A 192 -15.92 3.93 -13.22
CA GLN A 192 -14.85 3.34 -12.43
C GLN A 192 -13.48 3.92 -12.78
N GLN A 193 -12.61 4.03 -11.77
CA GLN A 193 -11.22 4.45 -11.93
C GLN A 193 -10.29 3.55 -11.13
N ARG A 194 -9.18 3.17 -11.77
CA ARG A 194 -8.04 2.48 -11.13
C ARG A 194 -6.75 3.05 -11.69
N ASN A 195 -5.65 2.88 -10.96
CA ASN A 195 -4.33 3.34 -11.38
C ASN A 195 -4.24 4.86 -11.61
N VAL A 196 -5.04 5.64 -10.89
CA VAL A 196 -4.96 7.10 -10.95
C VAL A 196 -3.67 7.56 -10.27
N VAL A 197 -2.98 8.51 -10.89
CA VAL A 197 -1.72 9.07 -10.37
C VAL A 197 -1.76 10.58 -10.53
N LEU A 198 -1.31 11.31 -9.52
CA LEU A 198 -1.18 12.77 -9.54
C LEU A 198 0.15 13.16 -10.19
N HIS A 199 0.13 14.14 -11.08
CA HIS A 199 1.32 14.80 -11.59
C HIS A 199 1.89 15.73 -10.50
N PRO A 200 3.21 15.77 -10.25
CA PRO A 200 3.79 16.49 -9.11
C PRO A 200 3.69 18.03 -9.19
N GLU A 201 3.37 18.56 -10.37
CA GLU A 201 3.28 19.98 -10.67
C GLU A 201 1.86 20.39 -11.11
N LEU A 202 1.53 21.66 -10.92
CA LEU A 202 0.35 22.29 -11.45
C LEU A 202 0.50 22.49 -12.96
N VAL A 203 -0.50 22.04 -13.72
CA VAL A 203 -0.58 22.28 -15.15
C VAL A 203 -1.68 23.29 -15.43
N ASN A 204 -1.29 24.48 -15.91
CA ASN A 204 -2.19 25.62 -16.08
C ASN A 204 -2.89 26.02 -14.77
N GLY A 205 -2.15 25.99 -13.66
CA GLY A 205 -2.67 26.34 -12.33
C GLY A 205 -3.67 25.33 -11.76
N LYS A 206 -3.65 24.08 -12.23
CA LYS A 206 -4.57 23.00 -11.81
C LYS A 206 -3.81 21.73 -11.51
N TYR A 207 -4.36 20.91 -10.61
CA TYR A 207 -3.86 19.58 -10.33
C TYR A 207 -4.12 18.68 -11.52
N ALA A 208 -3.11 17.94 -11.95
CA ALA A 208 -3.21 17.11 -13.13
C ALA A 208 -3.11 15.62 -12.80
N PHE A 209 -3.96 14.81 -13.40
CA PHE A 209 -4.11 13.40 -13.10
C PHE A 209 -3.89 12.56 -14.35
N TYR A 210 -3.07 11.52 -14.22
CA TYR A 210 -3.14 10.36 -15.09
C TYR A 210 -4.27 9.46 -14.61
N THR A 211 -5.14 9.05 -15.52
CA THR A 211 -6.33 8.24 -15.19
C THR A 211 -6.40 6.99 -16.04
N ARG A 212 -7.31 6.06 -15.69
CA ARG A 212 -7.60 4.91 -16.54
C ARG A 212 -9.10 4.62 -16.44
N PRO A 213 -9.94 5.29 -17.25
CA PRO A 213 -11.37 5.09 -17.24
C PRO A 213 -11.72 3.65 -17.61
N GLN A 214 -12.74 3.11 -16.94
CA GLN A 214 -13.23 1.76 -17.17
C GLN A 214 -14.75 1.74 -17.05
N ASP A 215 -15.39 0.88 -17.83
CA ASP A 215 -16.83 0.63 -17.73
C ASP A 215 -17.16 -0.33 -16.59
N ASP A 216 -16.27 -1.29 -16.32
CA ASP A 216 -16.42 -2.35 -15.33
C ASP A 216 -15.19 -2.44 -14.40
N PHE A 217 -15.31 -3.22 -13.32
CA PHE A 217 -14.27 -3.42 -12.31
C PHE A 217 -13.05 -4.15 -12.87
N ILE A 218 -13.29 -5.12 -13.76
CA ILE A 218 -12.25 -5.94 -14.39
C ILE A 218 -11.99 -5.45 -15.81
N GLN A 219 -13.06 -5.23 -16.59
CA GLN A 219 -12.94 -4.91 -18.01
C GLN A 219 -12.90 -3.40 -18.24
N ALA A 220 -11.92 -2.95 -19.03
CA ALA A 220 -11.82 -1.54 -19.40
C ALA A 220 -12.99 -1.07 -20.28
N GLY A 221 -13.62 -1.98 -21.02
CA GLY A 221 -14.72 -1.65 -21.93
C GLY A 221 -14.28 -0.64 -22.99
N THR A 222 -14.96 0.50 -23.03
CA THR A 222 -14.69 1.62 -23.93
C THR A 222 -13.46 2.45 -23.54
N GLY A 223 -12.83 2.17 -22.39
CA GLY A 223 -11.61 2.83 -21.93
C GLY A 223 -10.42 2.60 -22.86
N GLY A 224 -10.05 3.62 -23.64
CA GLY A 224 -8.99 3.55 -24.67
C GLY A 224 -7.55 3.53 -24.16
N GLY A 225 -7.31 3.67 -22.85
CA GLY A 225 -5.97 3.66 -22.27
C GLY A 225 -5.80 4.64 -21.10
N ILE A 226 -4.58 5.15 -20.94
CA ILE A 226 -4.25 6.16 -19.92
C ILE A 226 -4.81 7.51 -20.37
N GLY A 227 -5.63 8.12 -19.52
CA GLY A 227 -6.20 9.45 -19.73
C GLY A 227 -5.43 10.54 -18.98
N TRP A 228 -5.77 11.79 -19.29
CA TRP A 228 -5.24 12.99 -18.64
C TRP A 228 -6.39 13.92 -18.26
N GLY A 229 -6.45 14.33 -16.99
CA GLY A 229 -7.52 15.19 -16.46
C GLY A 229 -6.97 16.30 -15.55
N LEU A 230 -7.65 17.45 -15.52
CA LEU A 230 -7.25 18.61 -14.72
C LEU A 230 -8.35 18.98 -13.71
N ALA A 231 -8.02 18.99 -12.42
CA ALA A 231 -8.93 19.44 -11.36
C ALA A 231 -8.47 20.79 -10.79
N LYS A 232 -9.45 21.67 -10.48
CA LYS A 232 -9.16 22.98 -9.89
C LYS A 232 -8.71 22.92 -8.42
N SER A 233 -9.03 21.84 -7.70
CA SER A 233 -8.74 21.68 -6.27
C SER A 233 -8.65 20.21 -5.90
N MET A 234 -7.83 19.89 -4.88
CA MET A 234 -7.74 18.56 -4.28
C MET A 234 -8.84 18.30 -3.23
N GLU A 235 -9.40 19.33 -2.60
CA GLU A 235 -10.45 19.20 -1.56
C GLU A 235 -11.72 18.55 -2.11
N ARG A 236 -11.99 18.76 -3.41
CA ARG A 236 -13.09 18.16 -4.17
C ARG A 236 -12.64 17.98 -5.61
N ALA A 237 -11.73 17.04 -5.84
CA ALA A 237 -11.17 16.78 -7.16
C ALA A 237 -12.27 16.27 -8.11
N ILE A 238 -12.45 16.99 -9.21
CA ILE A 238 -13.38 16.64 -10.29
C ILE A 238 -12.65 16.86 -11.62
N ILE A 239 -12.67 15.85 -12.49
CA ILE A 239 -12.07 15.87 -13.83
C ILE A 239 -13.05 15.42 -14.92
#